data_AF-A0A7V3WLQ8-F1
#
_entry.id   AF-A0A7V3WLQ8-F1
#
_cell.length_a   1.000
_cell.length_b   1.000
_cell.length_c   1.000
_cell.angle_alpha   90.00
_cell.angle_beta   90.00
_cell.angle_gamma   90.00
#
_symmetry.space_group_name_H-M   'P 1'
#
loop_
_entity.id
_entity.type
_entity.pdbx_description
1 polymer ?
#
loop_
_entity_poly.entity_id
_entity_poly.type
_entity_poly.pdbx_seq_one_letter_code
_entity_poly.pdbx_strand_id
1 'polypeptide(L)'
;MREVVGNLLVLQRLEMETKRLTAADKETITTLRAKIPEPILAHYDRMRARGKLAVAIIRNKVCTGCHMTVPIGVMAVLLRGDDIQLCGNCGRYLYLPSEPEPAPAAAKPAEPKRKATPIKRRKKAEPMAAAPTSPTPEA
;
A
#
# COMPACT_ATOMS: atom_id res chain seq x y z
N MET A 1 8.61 -8.08 12.79
CA MET A 1 7.49 -7.38 13.48
C MET A 1 6.09 -7.97 13.22
N ARG A 2 5.95 -9.08 12.50
CA ARG A 2 4.65 -9.70 12.15
C ARG A 2 3.77 -10.02 13.36
N GLU A 3 4.39 -10.45 14.46
CA GLU A 3 3.70 -10.80 15.70
C GLU A 3 2.90 -9.64 16.30
N VAL A 4 3.43 -8.42 16.25
CA VAL A 4 2.76 -7.22 16.79
C VAL A 4 1.45 -6.97 16.05
N VAL A 5 1.46 -7.10 14.72
CA VAL A 5 0.26 -6.94 13.88
C VAL A 5 -0.72 -8.10 14.09
N GLY A 6 -0.22 -9.30 14.36
CA GLY A 6 -1.04 -10.45 14.77
C GLY A 6 -1.76 -10.20 16.10
N ASN A 7 -1.05 -9.69 17.12
CA ASN A 7 -1.63 -9.33 18.41
C ASN A 7 -2.70 -8.25 18.27
N LEU A 8 -2.47 -7.23 17.44
CA LEU A 8 -3.47 -6.22 17.11
C LEU A 8 -4.72 -6.82 16.44
N LEU A 9 -4.56 -7.83 15.57
CA LEU A 9 -5.70 -8.47 14.92
C LEU A 9 -6.57 -9.23 15.94
N VAL A 10 -5.95 -9.90 16.91
CA VAL A 10 -6.66 -10.58 18.00
C VAL A 10 -7.35 -9.56 18.91
N LEU A 11 -6.63 -8.51 19.32
CA LEU A 11 -7.17 -7.40 20.12
C LEU A 11 -8.41 -6.79 19.45
N GLN A 12 -8.33 -6.54 18.13
CA GLN A 12 -9.45 -6.01 17.36
C GLN A 12 -10.68 -6.92 17.40
N ARG A 13 -10.52 -8.24 17.26
CA ARG A 13 -11.64 -9.19 17.30
C ARG A 13 -12.34 -9.17 18.65
N LEU A 14 -11.56 -9.27 19.73
CA LEU A 14 -12.10 -9.25 21.10
C LEU A 14 -12.87 -7.96 21.37
N GLU A 15 -12.31 -6.81 21.00
CA GLU A 15 -13.00 -5.53 21.21
C GLU A 15 -14.23 -5.34 20.30
N MET A 16 -14.31 -6.00 19.14
CA MET A 16 -15.48 -5.91 18.26
C MET A 16 -16.67 -6.71 18.81
N GLU A 17 -16.39 -7.76 19.58
CA GLU A 17 -17.37 -8.64 20.22
C GLU A 17 -17.74 -8.19 21.65
N THR A 18 -17.77 -6.88 21.90
CA THR A 18 -18.10 -6.25 23.19
C THR A 18 -19.37 -6.75 23.86
N LYS A 19 -20.34 -7.26 23.10
CA LYS A 19 -21.62 -7.78 23.61
C LYS A 19 -21.47 -9.07 24.44
N ARG A 20 -20.36 -9.79 24.32
CA ARG A 20 -20.08 -11.07 25.05
C ARG A 20 -18.78 -11.04 25.85
N LEU A 21 -18.25 -9.85 26.16
CA LEU A 21 -16.97 -9.73 26.88
C LEU A 21 -17.06 -10.31 28.28
N THR A 22 -16.30 -11.37 28.54
CA THR A 22 -16.13 -11.95 29.87
C THR A 22 -15.01 -11.23 30.64
N ALA A 23 -14.85 -11.52 31.94
CA ALA A 23 -13.73 -11.00 32.72
C ALA A 23 -12.37 -11.47 32.16
N ALA A 24 -12.30 -12.73 31.70
CA ALA A 24 -11.09 -13.29 31.08
C ALA A 24 -10.72 -12.59 29.76
N ASP A 25 -11.71 -12.18 28.95
CA ASP A 25 -11.45 -11.42 27.72
C ASP A 25 -10.85 -10.05 28.03
N LYS A 26 -11.30 -9.40 29.12
CA LYS A 26 -10.75 -8.10 29.56
C LYS A 26 -9.29 -8.22 29.99
N GLU A 27 -8.92 -9.26 30.73
CA GLU A 27 -7.52 -9.53 31.08
C GLU A 27 -6.67 -9.87 29.85
N THR A 28 -7.25 -10.58 28.88
CA THR A 28 -6.56 -10.88 27.63
C THR A 28 -6.30 -9.60 26.83
N ILE A 29 -7.28 -8.69 26.76
CA ILE A 29 -7.15 -7.39 26.12
C ILE A 29 -6.04 -6.55 26.76
N THR A 30 -6.01 -6.45 28.10
CA THR A 30 -4.96 -5.67 28.80
C THR A 30 -3.58 -6.27 28.58
N THR A 31 -3.47 -7.60 28.62
CA THR A 31 -2.22 -8.32 28.35
C THR A 31 -1.73 -8.13 26.91
N LEU A 32 -2.65 -8.16 25.93
CA LEU A 32 -2.33 -7.91 24.52
C LEU A 32 -1.86 -6.46 24.31
N ARG A 33 -2.52 -5.49 24.93
CA ARG A 33 -2.09 -4.08 24.87
C ARG A 33 -0.70 -3.90 25.46
N ALA A 34 -0.39 -4.51 26.61
CA ALA A 34 0.95 -4.42 27.19
C ALA A 34 2.07 -4.98 26.29
N LYS A 35 1.77 -5.90 25.36
CA LYS A 35 2.72 -6.46 24.41
C LYS A 35 2.91 -5.62 23.14
N ILE A 36 2.04 -4.66 22.88
CA ILE A 36 2.08 -3.84 21.67
C ILE A 36 2.77 -2.52 22.01
N PRO A 37 3.72 -2.04 21.18
CA PRO A 37 4.34 -0.73 21.39
C PRO A 37 3.33 0.42 21.40
N GLU A 38 3.52 1.36 22.34
CA GLU A 38 2.69 2.56 22.52
C GLU A 38 2.39 3.35 21.23
N PRO A 39 3.35 3.65 20.32
CA PRO A 39 3.05 4.42 19.11
C PRO A 39 2.06 3.71 18.17
N ILE A 40 2.06 2.38 18.20
CA ILE A 40 1.17 1.54 17.38
C ILE A 40 -0.22 1.49 18.02
N LEU A 41 -0.29 1.35 19.34
CA LEU A 41 -1.55 1.43 20.09
C LEU A 41 -2.23 2.79 19.92
N ALA A 42 -1.48 3.89 20.02
CA ALA A 42 -2.03 5.22 19.83
C ALA A 42 -2.67 5.39 18.43
N HIS A 43 -2.08 4.81 17.38
CA HIS A 43 -2.69 4.80 16.05
C HIS A 43 -3.94 3.91 16.00
N TYR A 44 -3.88 2.72 16.62
CA TYR A 44 -5.01 1.81 16.75
C TYR A 44 -6.21 2.48 17.44
N ASP A 45 -6.01 3.12 18.58
CA ASP A 45 -7.06 3.78 19.35
C ASP A 45 -7.72 4.93 18.58
N ARG A 46 -6.93 5.70 17.82
CA ARG A 46 -7.47 6.74 16.92
C ARG A 46 -8.37 6.15 15.84
N MET A 47 -8.05 4.97 15.31
CA MET A 47 -8.88 4.28 14.31
C MET A 47 -10.17 3.76 14.95
N ARG A 48 -10.05 3.18 16.15
CA ARG A 48 -11.15 2.70 17.00
C ARG A 48 -12.14 3.81 17.35
N ALA A 49 -11.65 4.98 17.74
CA ALA A 49 -12.46 6.15 18.05
C ALA A 49 -13.28 6.65 16.84
N ARG A 50 -12.79 6.41 15.62
CA ARG A 50 -13.50 6.73 14.37
C ARG A 50 -14.48 5.62 13.93
N GLY A 51 -14.65 4.58 14.74
CA GLY A 51 -15.49 3.42 14.42
C GLY A 51 -14.96 2.57 13.26
N LYS A 52 -13.67 2.68 12.94
CA LYS A 52 -13.03 1.94 11.84
C LYS A 52 -12.18 0.80 12.40
N LEU A 53 -12.15 -0.31 11.67
CA LEU A 53 -11.16 -1.37 11.90
C LEU A 53 -9.75 -0.80 11.69
N ALA A 54 -8.83 -1.12 12.59
CA ALA A 54 -7.44 -0.67 12.59
C ALA A 54 -6.51 -1.61 11.81
N VAL A 55 -6.84 -2.90 11.74
CA VAL A 55 -6.06 -3.95 11.04
C VAL A 55 -6.88 -4.53 9.89
N ALA A 56 -6.23 -4.72 8.74
CA ALA A 56 -6.78 -5.37 7.56
C ALA A 56 -5.88 -6.54 7.12
N ILE A 57 -6.51 -7.60 6.62
CA ILE A 57 -5.79 -8.76 6.09
C ILE A 57 -5.54 -8.52 4.61
N ILE A 58 -4.38 -8.96 4.11
CA ILE A 58 -4.12 -8.98 2.67
C ILE A 58 -4.52 -10.34 2.11
N ARG A 59 -5.32 -10.33 1.05
CA ARG A 59 -5.63 -11.51 0.23
C ARG A 59 -5.45 -11.15 -1.23
N ASN A 60 -4.75 -11.99 -2.00
CA ASN A 60 -4.49 -11.74 -3.44
C ASN A 60 -3.90 -10.35 -3.75
N LYS A 61 -3.00 -9.85 -2.89
CA LYS A 61 -2.41 -8.50 -2.98
C LYS A 61 -3.44 -7.36 -2.84
N VAL A 62 -4.63 -7.63 -2.32
CA VAL A 62 -5.69 -6.66 -2.07
C VAL A 62 -5.90 -6.51 -0.56
N CYS A 63 -6.05 -5.27 -0.10
CA CYS A 63 -6.42 -4.97 1.27
C CYS A 63 -7.91 -5.29 1.49
N THR A 64 -8.25 -6.24 2.37
CA THR A 64 -9.67 -6.58 2.65
C THR A 64 -10.43 -5.47 3.36
N GLY A 65 -9.73 -4.44 3.83
CA GLY A 65 -10.36 -3.30 4.48
C GLY A 65 -10.99 -2.32 3.48
N CYS A 66 -10.23 -1.90 2.46
CA CYS A 66 -10.68 -0.89 1.50
C CYS A 66 -10.75 -1.42 0.07
N HIS A 67 -10.47 -2.71 -0.13
CA HIS A 67 -10.53 -3.40 -1.42
C HIS A 67 -9.61 -2.81 -2.51
N MET A 68 -8.59 -2.06 -2.11
CA MET A 68 -7.57 -1.54 -3.02
C MET A 68 -6.35 -2.46 -3.09
N THR A 69 -5.74 -2.51 -4.25
CA THR A 69 -4.50 -3.24 -4.51
C THR A 69 -3.35 -2.62 -3.72
N VAL A 70 -2.60 -3.46 -3.02
CA VAL A 70 -1.43 -3.06 -2.24
C VAL A 70 -0.22 -2.96 -3.17
N PRO A 71 0.57 -1.87 -3.10
CA PRO A 71 1.78 -1.71 -3.93
C PRO A 71 2.79 -2.85 -3.74
N ILE A 72 3.50 -3.20 -4.82
CA ILE A 72 4.48 -4.31 -4.83
C ILE A 72 5.59 -4.08 -3.79
N GLY A 73 6.06 -2.83 -3.61
CA GLY A 73 7.06 -2.52 -2.59
C GLY A 73 6.60 -2.84 -1.17
N VAL A 74 5.35 -2.50 -0.84
CA VAL A 74 4.74 -2.82 0.46
C VAL A 74 4.60 -4.33 0.62
N MET A 75 4.17 -5.03 -0.43
CA MET A 75 4.09 -6.50 -0.42
C MET A 75 5.47 -7.13 -0.14
N ALA A 76 6.54 -6.67 -0.79
CA ALA A 76 7.88 -7.21 -0.60
C ALA A 76 8.40 -7.03 0.85
N VAL A 77 8.03 -5.94 1.51
CA VAL A 77 8.35 -5.73 2.94
C VAL A 77 7.54 -6.66 3.84
N LEU A 78 6.24 -6.81 3.58
CA LEU A 78 5.35 -7.69 4.36
C LEU A 78 5.72 -9.17 4.23
N LEU A 79 6.15 -9.60 3.04
CA LEU A 79 6.65 -10.96 2.81
C LEU A 79 7.90 -11.25 3.66
N ARG A 80 8.84 -10.30 3.70
CA ARG A 80 10.05 -10.41 4.56
C ARG A 80 9.69 -10.38 6.04
N GLY A 81 8.67 -9.63 6.43
CA GLY A 81 8.21 -9.54 7.83
C GLY A 81 9.08 -8.64 8.71
N ASP A 82 10.01 -7.91 8.09
CA ASP A 82 10.96 -7.00 8.72
C ASP A 82 10.25 -5.81 9.37
N ASP A 83 9.18 -5.32 8.75
CA ASP A 83 8.53 -4.06 9.14
C ASP A 83 7.00 -4.12 9.08
N ILE A 84 6.37 -3.18 9.79
CA ILE A 84 4.93 -2.99 9.86
C ILE A 84 4.52 -1.98 8.80
N GLN A 85 3.62 -2.39 7.90
CA GLN A 85 3.15 -1.53 6.83
C GLN A 85 1.70 -1.12 7.02
N LEU A 86 1.40 0.13 6.67
CA LEU A 86 0.06 0.68 6.64
C LEU A 86 -0.47 0.68 5.20
N CYS A 87 -1.78 0.52 5.04
CA CYS A 87 -2.44 0.72 3.76
C CYS A 87 -2.40 2.21 3.39
N GLY A 88 -1.77 2.55 2.28
CA GLY A 88 -1.71 3.95 1.80
C GLY A 88 -3.08 4.56 1.46
N ASN A 89 -4.13 3.76 1.30
CA ASN A 89 -5.47 4.24 0.99
C ASN A 89 -6.36 4.43 2.23
N CYS A 90 -6.36 3.48 3.16
CA CYS A 90 -7.25 3.51 4.34
C CYS A 90 -6.54 3.66 5.69
N GLY A 91 -5.21 3.65 5.71
CA GLY A 91 -4.41 3.80 6.94
C GLY A 91 -4.45 2.60 7.88
N ARG A 92 -4.95 1.44 7.45
CA ARG A 92 -5.00 0.23 8.30
C ARG A 92 -3.68 -0.51 8.32
N TYR A 93 -3.34 -1.13 9.44
CA TYR A 93 -2.23 -2.06 9.54
C TYR A 93 -2.47 -3.29 8.66
N LEU A 94 -1.46 -3.64 7.86
CA LEU A 94 -1.55 -4.75 6.92
C LEU A 94 -1.00 -6.02 7.54
N TYR A 95 -1.85 -7.05 7.61
CA TYR A 95 -1.49 -8.38 8.07
C TYR A 95 -1.48 -9.37 6.91
N LEU A 96 -0.36 -10.06 6.72
CA LEU A 96 -0.23 -11.15 5.76
C LEU A 96 -0.12 -12.47 6.55
N PRO A 97 -1.16 -13.34 6.54
CA PRO A 97 -1.06 -14.65 7.16
C PRO A 97 -0.03 -15.48 6.40
N SER A 98 0.94 -16.02 7.12
CA SER A 98 1.95 -16.90 6.54
C SER A 98 1.40 -18.31 6.44
N GLU A 99 0.90 -18.66 5.26
CA GLU A 99 0.79 -20.06 4.84
C GLU A 99 1.27 -20.15 3.38
N PRO A 100 2.28 -20.99 3.08
CA PRO A 100 2.96 -21.01 1.79
C PRO A 100 2.36 -22.06 0.86
N GLU A 101 1.76 -21.64 -0.25
CA GLU A 101 1.94 -22.30 -1.55
C GLU A 101 1.68 -21.28 -2.67
N PRO A 102 2.55 -21.22 -3.69
CA PRO A 102 2.48 -20.20 -4.71
C PRO A 102 1.34 -20.51 -5.66
N ALA A 103 0.27 -19.72 -5.65
CA ALA A 103 -0.61 -19.68 -6.81
C ALA A 103 0.20 -19.08 -7.98
N PRO A 104 0.52 -19.88 -9.01
CA PRO A 104 1.37 -19.44 -10.11
C PRO A 104 0.57 -18.48 -11.01
N ALA A 105 1.28 -17.50 -11.55
CA ALA A 105 0.96 -16.80 -12.80
C ALA A 105 -0.50 -16.39 -13.08
N ALA A 106 -0.90 -15.17 -12.68
CA ALA A 106 -1.84 -14.36 -13.47
C ALA A 106 -1.84 -12.88 -13.03
N ALA A 107 -0.86 -12.12 -13.50
CA ALA A 107 -1.09 -10.74 -13.94
C ALA A 107 0.10 -10.35 -14.80
N LYS A 108 -0.04 -10.55 -16.12
CA LYS A 108 0.79 -9.85 -17.11
C LYS A 108 0.85 -8.38 -16.69
N PRO A 109 2.03 -7.71 -16.75
CA PRO A 109 2.07 -6.26 -16.61
C PRO A 109 1.00 -5.67 -17.51
N ALA A 110 0.01 -5.01 -16.91
CA ALA A 110 -0.88 -4.14 -17.65
C ALA A 110 -0.01 -2.97 -18.11
N GLU A 111 0.66 -3.20 -19.23
CA GLU A 111 1.25 -2.19 -20.07
C GLU A 111 0.25 -1.04 -20.18
N PRO A 112 0.63 0.20 -19.82
CA PRO A 112 -0.27 1.32 -20.01
C PRO A 112 -0.44 1.47 -21.52
N LYS A 113 -1.58 1.03 -22.05
CA LYS A 113 -2.05 1.31 -23.41
C LYS A 113 -2.18 2.83 -23.57
N ARG A 114 -1.08 3.52 -23.88
CA ARG A 114 -1.13 4.80 -24.57
C ARG A 114 -1.41 4.49 -26.04
N LYS A 115 -2.67 4.59 -26.44
CA LYS A 115 -3.08 4.81 -27.84
C LYS A 115 -3.64 6.23 -27.89
N ALA A 116 -3.39 7.10 -28.86
CA ALA A 116 -2.33 7.34 -29.82
C ALA A 116 -2.67 8.74 -30.37
N THR A 117 -1.70 9.57 -30.74
CA THR A 117 -1.95 10.56 -31.79
C THR A 117 -0.73 10.60 -32.70
N PRO A 118 -0.88 10.31 -34.00
CA PRO A 118 0.23 10.34 -34.92
C PRO A 118 0.53 11.80 -35.24
N ILE A 119 1.71 12.29 -34.82
CA ILE A 119 2.25 13.52 -35.40
C ILE A 119 2.52 13.20 -36.88
N LYS A 120 1.59 13.65 -37.74
CA LYS A 120 1.72 13.58 -39.19
C LYS A 120 3.02 14.28 -39.59
N ARG A 121 4.05 13.49 -39.93
CA ARG A 121 5.15 13.95 -40.76
C ARG A 121 4.56 14.37 -42.11
N ARG A 122 4.40 15.67 -42.32
CA ARG A 122 4.30 16.23 -43.67
C ARG A 122 5.70 16.70 -44.06
N LYS A 123 6.36 15.87 -44.87
CA LYS A 123 7.50 16.25 -45.70
C LYS A 123 6.96 16.56 -47.09
N LYS A 124 7.20 17.78 -47.59
CA LYS A 124 7.36 18.12 -49.03
C LYS A 124 7.96 19.53 -49.10
N ALA A 125 9.28 19.65 -49.25
CA ALA A 125 10.07 19.85 -50.49
C ALA A 125 10.10 21.36 -50.89
N GLU A 126 11.20 22.08 -50.60
CA GLU A 126 12.35 22.46 -51.51
C GLU A 126 12.00 23.59 -52.50
N PRO A 127 12.97 24.38 -53.06
CA PRO A 127 14.23 24.94 -52.57
C PRO A 127 14.36 26.46 -52.93
N MET A 128 15.55 27.08 -52.74
CA MET A 128 16.18 28.18 -53.56
C MET A 128 16.72 29.43 -52.82
N ALA A 129 17.95 29.78 -53.25
CA ALA A 129 18.64 31.09 -53.27
C ALA A 129 19.14 31.66 -51.92
N ALA A 130 20.46 31.67 -51.67
CA ALA A 130 21.43 32.75 -52.00
C ALA A 130 21.12 34.05 -51.22
N ALA A 131 22.00 34.64 -50.39
CA ALA A 131 23.37 35.10 -50.66
C ALA A 131 24.05 35.56 -49.31
N PRO A 132 25.32 36.04 -49.29
CA PRO A 132 26.26 35.77 -48.19
C PRO A 132 26.56 36.92 -47.21
N THR A 133 27.09 36.52 -46.05
CA THR A 133 28.15 37.13 -45.21
C THR A 133 28.13 38.62 -44.86
N SER A 134 28.05 38.88 -43.55
CA SER A 134 28.85 39.93 -42.89
C SER A 134 29.42 39.37 -41.57
N PRO A 135 30.74 39.34 -41.36
CA PRO A 135 31.33 39.08 -40.06
C PRO A 135 31.54 40.39 -39.30
N THR A 136 31.00 40.48 -38.09
CA THR A 136 31.46 41.43 -37.08
C THR A 136 32.40 40.69 -36.15
N PRO A 137 33.65 41.15 -35.96
CA PRO A 137 34.39 40.85 -34.75
C PRO A 137 34.67 42.11 -33.93
N GLU A 138 34.57 41.88 -32.62
CA GLU A 138 34.94 42.67 -31.45
C GLU A 138 36.37 43.23 -31.54
N ALA A 139 36.50 44.54 -31.30
CA ALA A 139 37.66 45.23 -30.70
C ALA A 139 37.18 46.58 -30.15
#